data_AF-A0A7R9BAG9-F1
#
_entry.id   AF-A0A7R9BAG9-F1
#
_cell.length_a   1.000
_cell.length_b   1.000
_cell.length_c   1.000
_cell.angle_alpha   90.00
_cell.angle_beta   90.00
_cell.angle_gamma   90.00
#
_symmetry.space_group_name_H-M   'P 1'
#
loop_
_entity.id
_entity.type
_entity.pdbx_description
1 polymer ?
#
loop_
_entity_poly.entity_id
_entity_poly.type
_entity_poly.pdbx_seq_one_letter_code
_entity_poly.pdbx_strand_id
1 'polypeptide(L)'
;MFQISVTRAHQLEFLFSTEEDALNQPESLRCEVGSLIERRPFNLYGVASRDLEAGKVVLAINNICFFMLYGVASRDLEAGKVVFTESPVAVGPKVDSPPLCLGCYAFVDGSSLCTLCGWPVCGPQCQDSPQHATNECPIFKEAGVKFQSVEDFNIPSPQYECIAPLRALLSRESNLARWNAEVTAMEAHNSKRRETDVWGVNQVNTVDFLRKQCKLADR
;
A
#
# COMPACT_ATOMS: atom_id res chain seq x y z
N MET A 1 -19.85 -5.10 -2.00
CA MET A 1 -18.86 -5.04 -3.11
C MET A 1 -18.01 -3.76 -2.98
N PHE A 2 -16.67 -3.83 -2.86
CA PHE A 2 -15.82 -2.65 -2.65
C PHE A 2 -15.60 -1.85 -3.96
N GLN A 3 -16.10 -0.62 -4.04
CA GLN A 3 -15.72 0.32 -5.09
C GLN A 3 -14.64 1.27 -4.57
N ILE A 4 -13.48 1.26 -5.22
CA ILE A 4 -12.46 2.29 -5.08
C ILE A 4 -12.68 3.27 -6.23
N SER A 5 -13.15 4.49 -5.94
CA SER A 5 -13.19 5.57 -6.91
C SER A 5 -12.01 6.51 -6.68
N VAL A 6 -11.10 6.60 -7.66
CA VAL A 6 -10.00 7.57 -7.65
C VAL A 6 -10.54 8.92 -8.10
N THR A 7 -10.86 9.80 -7.14
CA THR A 7 -11.23 11.18 -7.44
C THR A 7 -10.09 12.13 -7.09
N ARG A 8 -9.33 12.49 -8.14
CA ARG A 8 -8.18 13.43 -8.17
C ARG A 8 -6.90 12.93 -7.49
N ALA A 9 -5.79 13.29 -8.11
CA ALA A 9 -4.50 12.58 -8.12
C ALA A 9 -3.80 12.28 -6.78
N HIS A 10 -4.31 12.66 -5.61
CA HIS A 10 -3.62 12.49 -4.33
C HIS A 10 -4.50 12.17 -3.10
N GLN A 11 -5.78 11.83 -3.26
CA GLN A 11 -6.64 11.43 -2.14
C GLN A 11 -7.31 10.07 -2.41
N LEU A 12 -7.05 9.09 -1.54
CA LEU A 12 -7.82 7.85 -1.45
C LEU A 12 -8.94 8.08 -0.42
N GLU A 13 -10.18 8.17 -0.89
CA GLU A 13 -11.36 8.17 -0.02
C GLU A 13 -11.89 6.75 0.11
N PHE A 14 -11.98 6.24 1.35
CA PHE A 14 -12.62 4.97 1.64
C PHE A 14 -14.09 5.22 2.01
N LEU A 15 -15.00 4.93 1.08
CA LEU A 15 -16.43 4.90 1.34
C LEU A 15 -16.84 3.51 1.81
N PHE A 16 -17.25 3.40 3.08
CA PHE A 16 -17.84 2.18 3.62
C PHE A 16 -19.34 2.20 3.34
N SER A 17 -19.85 1.31 2.49
CA SER A 17 -21.27 0.99 2.44
C SER A 17 -21.56 -0.16 3.41
N THR A 18 -22.52 0.04 4.30
CA THR A 18 -23.13 -1.05 5.06
C THR A 18 -24.18 -1.70 4.16
N GLU A 19 -23.89 -2.87 3.60
CA GLU A 19 -24.92 -3.73 3.01
C GLU A 19 -25.65 -4.45 4.16
N GLU A 20 -26.83 -3.92 4.53
CA GLU A 20 -27.89 -4.72 5.16
C GLU A 20 -28.36 -5.76 4.13
N ASP A 21 -28.03 -7.04 4.35
CA ASP A 21 -28.91 -8.21 4.14
C ASP A 21 -28.10 -9.51 4.05
N ALA A 22 -28.00 -10.23 5.17
CA ALA A 22 -27.85 -11.69 5.20
C ALA A 22 -28.28 -12.23 6.57
N LEU A 23 -29.59 -12.46 6.71
CA LEU A 23 -30.17 -13.25 7.81
C LEU A 23 -29.95 -14.76 7.60
N ASN A 24 -29.83 -15.48 8.74
CA ASN A 24 -29.81 -16.94 8.97
C ASN A 24 -28.45 -17.64 8.74
N GLN A 25 -27.68 -18.04 9.76
CA GLN A 25 -27.99 -19.02 10.81
C GLN A 25 -26.95 -18.98 11.97
N PRO A 26 -27.22 -19.63 13.12
CA PRO A 26 -26.67 -19.24 14.42
C PRO A 26 -25.48 -20.09 14.87
N GLU A 27 -24.42 -19.46 15.35
CA GLU A 27 -23.57 -20.09 16.37
C GLU A 27 -23.01 -19.04 17.32
N SER A 28 -23.25 -19.32 18.60
CA SER A 28 -23.09 -18.44 19.74
C SER A 28 -21.62 -18.14 20.04
N LEU A 29 -21.24 -16.88 19.96
CA LEU A 29 -20.19 -16.29 20.79
C LEU A 29 -20.64 -14.87 21.16
N ARG A 30 -21.61 -14.81 22.08
CA ARG A 30 -21.87 -13.58 22.84
C ARG A 30 -20.62 -13.28 23.66
N CYS A 31 -19.84 -12.28 23.25
CA CYS A 31 -19.00 -11.57 24.20
C CYS A 31 -19.93 -10.69 25.03
N GLU A 32 -20.44 -11.23 26.14
CA GLU A 32 -21.09 -10.40 27.14
C GLU A 32 -20.04 -9.43 27.68
N VAL A 33 -20.23 -8.14 27.41
CA VAL A 33 -19.51 -7.05 28.05
C VAL A 33 -20.02 -6.96 29.50
N GLY A 34 -19.72 -8.00 30.27
CA GLY A 34 -20.01 -8.11 31.68
C GLY A 34 -18.93 -7.36 32.46
N SER A 35 -19.36 -6.27 33.10
CA SER A 35 -18.83 -5.74 34.36
C SER A 35 -17.64 -6.51 34.96
N LEU A 36 -16.42 -6.14 34.57
CA LEU A 36 -15.19 -6.46 35.29
C LEU A 36 -14.37 -5.19 35.47
N ILE A 37 -15.01 -4.17 36.08
CA ILE A 37 -14.28 -3.21 36.91
C ILE A 37 -14.09 -3.91 38.25
N GLU A 38 -13.08 -4.77 38.38
CA GLU A 38 -12.56 -5.14 39.69
C GLU A 38 -11.10 -5.61 39.65
N ARG A 39 -10.22 -4.64 39.96
CA ARG A 39 -8.99 -4.77 40.74
C ARG A 39 -8.07 -5.96 40.43
N ARG A 40 -7.08 -5.76 39.56
CA ARG A 40 -5.70 -6.22 39.82
C ARG A 40 -4.68 -5.19 39.33
N PRO A 41 -3.64 -4.87 40.13
CA PRO A 41 -2.59 -3.97 39.71
C PRO A 41 -1.59 -4.78 38.87
N PHE A 42 -1.50 -4.51 37.58
CA PHE A 42 -0.30 -4.82 36.83
C PHE A 42 0.20 -3.52 36.21
N ASN A 43 1.14 -2.92 36.94
CA ASN A 43 2.03 -1.89 36.42
C ASN A 43 2.72 -2.45 35.17
N LEU A 44 2.47 -1.82 34.02
CA LEU A 44 3.54 -1.48 33.11
C LEU A 44 3.29 -0.03 32.64
N TYR A 45 4.12 0.84 33.21
CA TYR A 45 4.49 2.20 32.81
C TYR A 45 3.70 2.87 31.67
N GLY A 46 3.01 3.97 32.04
CA GLY A 46 2.50 5.00 31.15
C GLY A 46 3.61 5.73 30.38
N VAL A 47 3.28 6.66 29.46
CA VAL A 47 2.71 7.97 29.83
C VAL A 47 1.56 8.39 28.90
N ALA A 48 0.50 8.89 29.54
CA ALA A 48 -0.62 9.63 28.97
C ALA A 48 -0.30 11.14 28.91
N SER A 49 -0.82 11.87 27.91
CA SER A 49 -1.47 13.18 28.10
C SER A 49 -2.06 13.62 26.76
N ARG A 50 -3.37 13.89 26.72
CA ARG A 50 -3.96 15.23 26.81
C ARG A 50 -3.35 16.18 25.77
N ASP A 51 -3.93 16.16 24.58
CA ASP A 51 -4.24 17.40 23.88
C ASP A 51 -5.75 17.42 23.68
N LEU A 52 -6.38 18.20 24.56
CA LEU A 52 -7.79 18.51 24.58
C LEU A 52 -8.02 19.82 23.81
N GLU A 53 -7.30 20.05 22.72
CA GLU A 53 -7.58 21.15 21.80
C GLU A 53 -7.31 20.71 20.36
N ALA A 54 -8.26 21.04 19.48
CA ALA A 54 -8.29 20.81 18.04
C ALA A 54 -8.43 19.36 17.55
N GLY A 55 -9.67 18.87 17.47
CA GLY A 55 -10.19 18.12 16.31
C GLY A 55 -9.51 16.80 15.87
N LYS A 56 -8.62 16.19 16.66
CA LYS A 56 -7.96 14.93 16.30
C LYS A 56 -8.83 13.72 16.64
N VAL A 57 -9.13 12.89 15.64
CA VAL A 57 -9.66 11.54 15.86
C VAL A 57 -8.53 10.67 16.38
N VAL A 58 -8.64 10.21 17.63
CA VAL A 58 -7.68 9.30 18.23
C VAL A 58 -8.17 7.87 18.00
N LEU A 59 -7.49 7.13 17.12
CA LEU A 59 -7.65 5.68 17.00
C LEU A 59 -6.77 5.03 18.07
N ALA A 60 -7.40 4.34 19.02
CA ALA A 60 -6.66 3.51 19.96
C ALA A 60 -6.39 2.16 19.30
N ILE A 61 -5.11 1.83 19.16
CA ILE A 61 -4.64 0.54 18.68
C ILE A 61 -4.42 -0.34 19.90
N ASN A 62 -5.32 -1.28 20.15
CA ASN A 62 -5.22 -2.20 21.28
C ASN A 62 -4.74 -3.57 20.81
N ASN A 63 -3.72 -4.12 21.49
CA ASN A 63 -3.24 -5.48 21.28
C ASN A 63 -3.80 -6.40 22.38
N ILE A 64 -5.05 -6.87 22.22
CA ILE A 64 -5.56 -7.99 23.03
C ILE A 64 -6.31 -8.99 22.14
N CYS A 65 -5.90 -10.26 22.27
CA CYS A 65 -6.47 -11.54 21.82
C CYS A 65 -6.34 -11.96 20.34
N PHE A 66 -5.29 -12.77 20.06
CA PHE A 66 -5.19 -13.85 19.06
C PHE A 66 -5.43 -13.57 17.55
N PHE A 67 -5.95 -12.41 17.14
CA PHE A 67 -6.15 -12.05 15.73
C PHE A 67 -5.95 -10.55 15.50
N MET A 68 -4.90 -10.18 14.76
CA MET A 68 -4.69 -8.90 14.05
C MET A 68 -4.72 -7.57 14.83
N LEU A 69 -4.06 -6.57 14.23
CA LEU A 69 -4.16 -5.16 14.56
C LEU A 69 -5.57 -4.64 14.22
N TYR A 70 -6.25 -3.99 15.17
CA TYR A 70 -7.55 -3.35 14.93
C TYR A 70 -7.61 -1.96 15.56
N GLY A 71 -8.40 -1.08 14.94
CA GLY A 71 -8.68 0.25 15.45
C GLY A 71 -10.05 0.30 16.12
N VAL A 72 -10.14 0.94 17.28
CA VAL A 72 -11.43 1.20 17.95
C VAL A 72 -11.71 2.69 17.91
N ALA A 73 -12.94 3.06 17.55
CA ALA A 73 -13.38 4.44 17.62
C ALA A 73 -13.41 4.91 19.08
N SER A 74 -12.77 6.03 19.36
CA SER A 74 -12.77 6.65 20.70
C SER A 74 -14.05 7.45 20.99
N ARG A 75 -14.95 7.55 20.01
CA ARG A 75 -16.20 8.32 20.05
C ARG A 75 -17.20 7.77 19.03
N ASP A 76 -18.46 8.18 19.17
CA ASP A 76 -19.48 7.92 18.15
C ASP A 76 -19.12 8.59 16.82
N LEU A 77 -19.43 7.88 15.72
CA LEU A 77 -19.16 8.32 14.36
C LEU A 77 -20.49 8.61 13.65
N GLU A 78 -20.58 9.78 13.02
CA GLU A 78 -21.72 10.13 12.18
C GLU A 78 -21.51 9.60 10.76
N ALA A 79 -22.60 9.15 10.13
CA ALA A 79 -22.58 8.68 8.76
C ALA A 79 -22.06 9.76 7.79
N GLY A 80 -21.21 9.36 6.85
CA GLY A 80 -20.64 10.24 5.84
C GLY A 80 -19.45 11.12 6.31
N LYS A 81 -19.02 11.01 7.57
CA LYS A 81 -17.81 11.72 8.04
C LYS A 81 -16.54 10.91 7.80
N VAL A 82 -15.48 11.61 7.38
CA VAL A 82 -14.13 11.03 7.25
C VAL A 82 -13.61 10.65 8.64
N VAL A 83 -13.27 9.38 8.81
CA VAL A 83 -12.74 8.85 10.08
C VAL A 83 -11.22 9.08 10.17
N PHE A 84 -10.50 8.89 9.08
CA PHE A 84 -9.05 9.03 9.01
C PHE A 84 -8.60 9.33 7.57
N THR A 85 -7.44 9.97 7.42
CA THR A 85 -6.81 10.25 6.13
C THR A 85 -5.31 9.99 6.28
N GLU A 86 -4.74 9.31 5.29
CA GLU A 86 -3.31 9.00 5.25
C GLU A 86 -2.74 9.29 3.86
N SER A 87 -1.49 9.73 3.84
CA SER A 87 -0.71 9.80 2.59
C SER A 87 -0.01 8.48 2.37
N PRO A 88 -0.05 7.87 1.18
CA PRO A 88 0.62 6.60 0.93
C PRO A 88 2.14 6.71 1.09
N VAL A 89 2.79 5.61 1.49
CA VAL A 89 4.25 5.50 1.50
C VAL A 89 4.80 5.47 0.06
N ALA A 90 4.13 4.71 -0.81
CA ALA A 90 4.43 4.64 -2.23
C ALA A 90 3.16 4.35 -3.03
N VAL A 91 3.14 4.76 -4.30
CA VAL A 91 2.06 4.46 -5.24
C VAL A 91 2.66 3.77 -6.46
N GLY A 92 2.04 2.69 -6.90
CA GLY A 92 2.47 1.96 -8.08
C GLY A 92 1.36 1.13 -8.69
N PRO A 93 1.62 0.55 -9.87
CA PRO A 93 0.72 -0.38 -10.54
C PRO A 93 0.41 -1.58 -9.66
N LYS A 94 -0.81 -2.11 -9.76
CA LYS A 94 -1.22 -3.33 -9.08
C LYS A 94 -0.48 -4.54 -9.68
N VAL A 95 -0.29 -5.59 -8.89
CA VAL A 95 0.00 -6.94 -9.43
C VAL A 95 -1.04 -7.30 -10.49
N ASP A 96 -0.59 -7.92 -11.57
CA ASP A 96 -1.38 -8.25 -12.76
C ASP A 96 -2.00 -7.03 -13.46
N SER A 97 -1.40 -5.84 -13.34
CA SER A 97 -1.82 -4.70 -14.14
C SER A 97 -1.35 -4.82 -15.59
N PRO A 98 -2.15 -4.36 -16.56
CA PRO A 98 -1.63 -4.11 -17.90
C PRO A 98 -0.58 -3.00 -17.87
N PRO A 99 0.23 -2.83 -18.93
CA PRO A 99 1.12 -1.68 -19.00
C PRO A 99 0.34 -0.36 -18.86
N LEU A 100 0.82 0.51 -17.97
CA LEU A 100 0.27 1.84 -17.69
C LEU A 100 1.37 2.90 -17.83
N CYS A 101 0.96 4.14 -18.03
CA CYS A 101 1.89 5.27 -17.90
C CYS A 101 2.43 5.34 -16.46
N LEU A 102 3.75 5.38 -16.31
CA LEU A 102 4.38 5.44 -14.98
C LEU A 102 4.21 6.80 -14.25
N GLY A 103 3.81 7.85 -14.97
CA GLY A 103 3.53 9.17 -14.39
C GLY A 103 2.08 9.33 -13.89
N CYS A 104 1.09 8.92 -14.68
CA CYS A 104 -0.33 9.17 -14.40
C CYS A 104 -1.20 7.92 -14.26
N TYR A 105 -0.66 6.72 -14.50
CA TYR A 105 -1.38 5.43 -14.49
C TYR A 105 -2.51 5.28 -15.50
N ALA A 106 -2.59 6.15 -16.52
CA ALA A 106 -3.48 5.93 -17.65
C ALA A 106 -3.00 4.71 -18.47
N PHE A 107 -3.94 4.02 -19.11
CA PHE A 107 -3.62 2.97 -20.08
C PHE A 107 -2.77 3.51 -21.22
N VAL A 108 -1.84 2.69 -21.71
CA VAL A 108 -0.94 3.02 -22.81
C VAL A 108 -0.99 1.93 -23.87
N ASP A 109 -0.55 2.26 -25.09
CA ASP A 109 -0.50 1.36 -26.25
C ASP A 109 0.95 1.10 -26.72
N GLY A 110 1.94 1.59 -25.97
CA GLY A 110 3.35 1.48 -26.32
C GLY A 110 3.86 2.52 -27.32
N SER A 111 3.01 3.44 -27.80
CA SER A 111 3.40 4.48 -28.76
C SER A 111 4.41 5.49 -28.21
N SER A 112 4.39 5.70 -26.89
CA SER A 112 5.21 6.70 -26.21
C SER A 112 5.99 6.09 -25.05
N LEU A 113 7.31 6.24 -25.10
CA LEU A 113 8.25 5.77 -24.10
C LEU A 113 9.08 6.94 -23.57
N CYS A 114 9.46 6.86 -22.30
CA CYS A 114 10.37 7.82 -21.67
C CYS A 114 11.71 7.80 -22.41
N THR A 115 12.19 8.96 -22.85
CA THR A 115 13.44 9.06 -23.63
C THR A 115 14.68 8.74 -22.82
N LEU A 116 14.57 8.74 -21.48
CA LEU A 116 15.68 8.46 -20.56
C LEU A 116 15.80 6.98 -20.21
N CYS A 117 14.72 6.34 -19.75
CA CYS A 117 14.75 4.96 -19.28
C CYS A 117 14.09 3.96 -20.26
N GLY A 118 13.30 4.43 -21.23
CA GLY A 118 12.62 3.58 -22.20
C GLY A 118 11.35 2.89 -21.67
N TRP A 119 10.78 3.34 -20.56
CA TRP A 119 9.52 2.80 -20.02
C TRP A 119 8.28 3.61 -20.43
N PRO A 120 7.07 3.00 -20.49
CA PRO A 120 5.89 3.66 -21.02
C PRO A 120 5.45 4.89 -20.23
N VAL A 121 5.23 6.00 -20.96
CA VAL A 121 4.68 7.25 -20.45
C VAL A 121 3.80 7.90 -21.51
N CYS A 122 2.80 8.69 -21.13
CA CYS A 122 1.92 9.35 -22.11
C CYS A 122 2.61 10.45 -22.92
N GLY A 123 3.77 10.95 -22.49
CA GLY A 123 4.49 12.03 -23.14
C GLY A 123 5.40 12.82 -22.18
N PRO A 124 5.93 13.98 -22.61
CA PRO A 124 6.93 14.75 -21.85
C PRO A 124 6.48 15.12 -20.43
N GLN A 125 5.21 15.49 -20.25
CA GLN A 125 4.68 15.82 -18.92
C GLN A 125 4.74 14.64 -17.93
N CYS A 126 4.45 13.42 -18.41
CA CYS A 126 4.53 12.22 -17.58
C CYS A 126 5.96 11.68 -17.46
N GLN A 127 6.85 12.02 -18.40
CA GLN A 127 8.27 11.77 -18.28
C GLN A 127 8.89 12.60 -17.15
N ASP A 128 8.53 13.89 -17.06
CA ASP A 128 9.05 14.82 -16.06
C ASP A 128 8.26 14.80 -14.74
N SER A 129 7.18 14.01 -14.69
CA SER A 129 6.35 13.83 -13.49
C SER A 129 7.19 13.24 -12.34
N PRO A 130 7.16 13.82 -11.13
CA PRO A 130 7.89 13.29 -9.97
C PRO A 130 7.53 11.83 -9.64
N GLN A 131 6.31 11.39 -9.98
CA GLN A 131 5.90 10.01 -9.79
C GLN A 131 6.81 9.03 -10.54
N HIS A 132 7.39 9.44 -11.67
CA HIS A 132 8.31 8.65 -12.49
C HIS A 132 9.76 9.15 -12.40
N ALA A 133 9.98 10.44 -12.67
CA ALA A 133 11.28 11.05 -12.90
C ALA A 133 12.24 10.93 -11.70
N THR A 134 11.72 11.07 -10.47
CA THR A 134 12.52 11.01 -9.24
C THR A 134 12.56 9.61 -8.61
N ASN A 135 11.80 8.66 -9.15
CA ASN A 135 11.63 7.33 -8.58
C ASN A 135 12.41 6.27 -9.38
N GLU A 136 11.72 5.46 -10.19
CA GLU A 136 12.31 4.33 -10.92
C GLU A 136 13.09 4.76 -12.17
N CYS A 137 12.81 5.94 -12.73
CA CYS A 137 13.44 6.37 -13.98
C CYS A 137 14.99 6.39 -13.91
N PRO A 138 15.64 6.97 -12.88
CA PRO A 138 17.09 6.96 -12.76
C PRO A 138 17.65 5.54 -12.62
N ILE A 139 16.97 4.67 -11.87
CA ILE A 139 17.38 3.27 -11.64
C ILE A 139 17.39 2.50 -12.97
N PHE A 140 16.30 2.58 -13.74
CA PHE A 140 16.21 1.90 -15.02
C PHE A 140 17.17 2.46 -16.05
N LYS A 141 17.37 3.78 -16.07
CA LYS A 141 18.37 4.45 -16.92
C LYS A 141 19.79 3.95 -16.61
N GLU A 142 20.18 3.95 -15.34
CA GLU A 142 21.54 3.54 -14.90
C GLU A 142 21.79 2.05 -15.14
N ALA A 143 20.79 1.22 -14.86
CA ALA A 143 20.89 -0.22 -15.08
C ALA A 143 20.84 -0.61 -16.56
N GLY A 144 20.33 0.28 -17.44
CA GLY A 144 20.10 -0.01 -18.86
C GLY A 144 18.87 -0.90 -19.11
N VAL A 145 17.93 -0.93 -18.18
CA VAL A 145 16.73 -1.78 -18.20
C VAL A 145 15.60 -1.05 -18.91
N LYS A 146 15.28 -1.48 -20.13
CA LYS A 146 14.19 -0.93 -20.94
C LYS A 146 12.96 -1.82 -20.91
N PHE A 147 11.79 -1.22 -21.06
CA PHE A 147 10.54 -1.96 -21.24
C PHE A 147 10.59 -2.80 -22.52
N GLN A 148 10.24 -4.08 -22.41
CA GLN A 148 10.11 -4.98 -23.54
C GLN A 148 8.68 -4.88 -24.07
N SER A 149 8.53 -4.57 -25.36
CA SER A 149 7.21 -4.45 -25.97
C SER A 149 6.42 -5.74 -25.81
N VAL A 150 5.13 -5.58 -25.52
CA VAL A 150 4.17 -6.69 -25.45
C VAL A 150 3.30 -6.70 -26.71
N GLU A 151 2.68 -7.84 -27.01
CA GLU A 151 1.77 -7.98 -28.15
C GLU A 151 0.43 -7.29 -27.90
N ASP A 152 -0.08 -7.37 -26.66
CA ASP A 152 -1.32 -6.73 -26.23
C ASP A 152 -1.05 -5.91 -24.96
N PHE A 153 -1.37 -4.61 -25.02
CA PHE A 153 -1.23 -3.69 -23.91
C PHE A 153 -2.41 -3.70 -22.94
N ASN A 154 -3.44 -4.51 -23.19
CA ASN A 154 -4.60 -4.65 -22.31
C ASN A 154 -4.49 -5.86 -21.38
N ILE A 155 -3.50 -6.74 -21.59
CA ILE A 155 -3.25 -7.90 -20.73
C ILE A 155 -2.21 -7.58 -19.65
N PRO A 156 -2.28 -8.26 -18.48
CA PRO A 156 -1.29 -8.14 -17.43
C PRO A 156 0.15 -8.27 -17.91
N SER A 157 1.02 -7.36 -17.48
CA SER A 157 2.45 -7.40 -17.82
C SER A 157 3.29 -7.62 -16.56
N PRO A 158 3.99 -8.77 -16.45
CA PRO A 158 4.87 -9.06 -15.31
C PRO A 158 5.98 -8.02 -15.08
N GLN A 159 6.35 -7.28 -16.13
CA GLN A 159 7.35 -6.21 -16.06
C GLN A 159 6.96 -5.11 -15.05
N TYR A 160 5.66 -4.90 -14.83
CA TYR A 160 5.13 -3.86 -13.94
C TYR A 160 5.15 -4.26 -12.46
N GLU A 161 5.30 -5.54 -12.14
CA GLU A 161 5.23 -6.05 -10.75
C GLU A 161 6.34 -5.47 -9.86
N CYS A 162 7.49 -5.12 -10.44
CA CYS A 162 8.61 -4.56 -9.70
C CYS A 162 8.44 -3.08 -9.32
N ILE A 163 7.50 -2.34 -9.96
CA ILE A 163 7.42 -0.88 -9.86
C ILE A 163 6.98 -0.43 -8.46
N ALA A 164 5.88 -0.98 -7.93
CA ALA A 164 5.39 -0.60 -6.60
C ALA A 164 6.39 -0.99 -5.49
N PRO A 165 6.98 -2.22 -5.47
CA PRO A 165 8.04 -2.58 -4.54
C PRO A 165 9.27 -1.68 -4.64
N LEU A 166 9.73 -1.36 -5.85
CA LEU A 166 10.88 -0.45 -6.04
C LEU A 166 10.60 0.93 -5.45
N ARG A 167 9.43 1.52 -5.74
CA ARG A 167 9.05 2.83 -5.19
C ARG A 167 8.94 2.81 -3.67
N ALA A 168 8.42 1.73 -3.09
CA ALA A 168 8.41 1.55 -1.64
C ALA A 168 9.84 1.50 -1.08
N LEU A 169 10.76 0.75 -1.68
CA LEU A 169 12.16 0.68 -1.25
C LEU A 169 12.86 2.04 -1.36
N LEU A 170 12.63 2.79 -2.44
CA LEU A 170 13.17 4.15 -2.60
C LEU A 170 12.61 5.12 -1.53
N SER A 171 11.36 4.92 -1.10
CA SER A 171 10.79 5.73 -0.01
C SER A 171 11.56 5.57 1.30
N ARG A 172 12.10 4.37 1.59
CA ARG A 172 12.95 4.10 2.76
C ARG A 172 14.22 4.94 2.72
N GLU A 173 14.84 5.06 1.55
CA GLU A 173 16.06 5.86 1.36
C GLU A 173 15.78 7.35 1.55
N SER A 174 14.62 7.82 1.05
CA SER A 174 14.23 9.22 1.20
C SER A 174 13.83 9.60 2.63
N ASN A 175 13.23 8.67 3.39
CA ASN A 175 12.73 8.94 4.73
C ASN A 175 12.70 7.67 5.59
N LEU A 176 13.87 7.32 6.14
CA LEU A 176 14.03 6.14 7.00
C LEU A 176 13.21 6.22 8.29
N ALA A 177 13.02 7.43 8.85
CA ALA A 177 12.25 7.62 10.07
C ALA A 177 10.78 7.23 9.86
N ARG A 178 10.16 7.70 8.77
CA ARG A 178 8.79 7.33 8.38
C ARG A 178 8.67 5.84 8.10
N TRP A 179 9.61 5.28 7.34
CA TRP A 179 9.64 3.85 7.06
C TRP A 179 9.63 3.00 8.34
N ASN A 180 10.49 3.35 9.31
CA ASN A 180 10.54 2.63 10.58
C ASN A 180 9.27 2.79 11.41
N ALA A 181 8.61 3.95 11.35
CA ALA A 181 7.38 4.19 12.08
C ALA A 181 6.16 3.48 11.45
N GLU A 182 6.06 3.45 10.12
CA GLU A 182 4.85 3.01 9.41
C GLU A 182 4.97 1.63 8.77
N VAL A 183 6.11 1.32 8.13
CA VAL A 183 6.25 0.12 7.28
C VAL A 183 6.88 -1.05 8.04
N THR A 184 7.90 -0.80 8.85
CA THR A 184 8.60 -1.87 9.59
C THR A 184 7.67 -2.60 10.58
N ALA A 185 6.62 -1.92 11.06
CA ALA A 185 5.60 -2.51 11.94
C ALA A 185 4.54 -3.35 11.20
N MET A 186 4.53 -3.35 9.85
CA MET A 186 3.56 -4.10 9.07
C MET A 186 3.85 -5.61 9.11
N GLU A 187 2.78 -6.40 9.17
CA GLU A 187 2.87 -7.86 9.18
C GLU A 187 3.09 -8.39 7.75
N ALA A 188 4.14 -9.19 7.57
CA ALA A 188 4.56 -9.69 6.26
C ALA A 188 3.95 -11.05 5.91
N HIS A 189 3.48 -11.84 6.88
CA HIS A 189 2.92 -13.17 6.69
C HIS A 189 3.78 -14.10 5.81
N ASN A 190 5.10 -13.96 5.85
CA ASN A 190 6.01 -14.64 4.93
C ASN A 190 5.88 -16.16 4.96
N SER A 191 5.67 -16.77 6.13
CA SER A 191 5.50 -18.22 6.26
C SER A 191 4.32 -18.73 5.43
N LYS A 192 3.16 -18.06 5.53
CA LYS A 192 1.96 -18.41 4.76
C LYS A 192 2.11 -18.07 3.28
N ARG A 193 2.71 -16.92 2.95
CA ARG A 193 2.90 -16.49 1.56
C ARG A 193 3.81 -17.46 0.79
N ARG A 194 4.83 -18.03 1.43
CA ARG A 194 5.73 -19.05 0.84
C ARG A 194 5.00 -20.31 0.38
N GLU A 195 3.85 -20.62 0.96
CA GLU A 195 3.03 -21.78 0.60
C GLU A 195 2.17 -21.53 -0.65
N THR A 196 2.16 -20.30 -1.18
CA THR A 196 1.37 -19.91 -2.36
C THR A 196 2.22 -19.86 -3.63
N ASP A 197 1.59 -20.12 -4.78
CA ASP A 197 2.25 -20.07 -6.09
C ASP A 197 2.81 -18.68 -6.43
N VAL A 198 2.23 -17.63 -5.86
CA VAL A 198 2.64 -16.22 -6.04
C VAL A 198 4.05 -15.96 -5.48
N TRP A 199 4.52 -16.74 -4.50
CA TRP A 199 5.85 -16.54 -3.92
C TRP A 199 6.97 -16.69 -4.94
N GLY A 200 6.92 -17.74 -5.76
CA GLY A 200 7.92 -17.99 -6.81
C GLY A 200 7.89 -16.91 -7.90
N VAL A 201 6.69 -16.49 -8.29
CA VAL A 201 6.49 -15.41 -9.28
C VAL A 201 7.12 -14.10 -8.78
N ASN A 202 6.80 -13.68 -7.55
CA ASN A 202 7.38 -12.48 -6.95
C ASN A 202 8.90 -12.57 -6.80
N GLN A 203 9.44 -13.76 -6.49
CA GLN A 203 10.89 -13.95 -6.41
C GLN A 203 11.56 -13.64 -7.75
N VAL A 204 10.97 -14.06 -8.88
CA VAL A 204 11.53 -13.82 -10.22
C VAL A 204 11.27 -12.39 -10.69
N ASN A 205 10.01 -11.99 -10.74
CA ASN A 205 9.56 -10.75 -11.39
C ASN A 205 9.90 -9.49 -10.57
N THR A 206 10.02 -9.63 -9.25
CA THR A 206 10.33 -8.51 -8.37
C THR A 206 11.73 -8.65 -7.77
N VAL A 207 11.98 -9.66 -6.94
CA VAL A 207 13.21 -9.70 -6.13
C VAL A 207 14.45 -9.87 -7.00
N ASP A 208 14.46 -10.90 -7.85
CA ASP A 208 15.57 -11.20 -8.74
C ASP A 208 15.73 -10.12 -9.80
N PHE A 209 14.63 -9.60 -10.34
CA PHE A 209 14.67 -8.47 -11.26
C PHE A 209 15.38 -7.25 -10.65
N LEU A 210 14.96 -6.81 -9.45
CA LEU A 210 15.56 -5.66 -8.79
C LEU A 210 17.03 -5.90 -8.39
N ARG A 211 17.34 -7.08 -7.84
CA ARG A 211 18.71 -7.38 -7.40
C ARG A 211 19.67 -7.58 -8.57
N LYS A 212 19.24 -8.30 -9.62
CA LYS A 212 20.11 -8.74 -10.73
C LYS A 212 20.05 -7.79 -11.93
N GLN A 213 18.85 -7.48 -12.43
CA GLN A 213 18.68 -6.65 -13.62
C GLN A 213 18.84 -5.17 -13.31
N CYS A 214 18.23 -4.69 -12.22
CA CYS A 214 18.40 -3.30 -11.77
C CYS A 214 19.68 -3.07 -10.94
N LYS A 215 20.47 -4.12 -10.69
CA LYS A 215 21.76 -4.08 -9.97
C LYS A 215 21.67 -3.48 -8.56
N LEU A 216 20.59 -3.75 -7.84
CA LEU A 216 20.34 -3.23 -6.49
C LEU A 216 20.64 -4.23 -5.36
N ALA A 217 21.49 -5.24 -5.60
CA ALA A 217 21.73 -6.30 -4.63
C ALA A 217 22.38 -5.83 -3.31
N ASP A 218 23.22 -4.79 -3.40
CA ASP A 218 24.09 -4.28 -2.31
C ASP A 218 23.69 -2.88 -1.80
N ARG A 219 22.48 -2.42 -2.18
CA ARG A 219 21.95 -1.09 -1.83
C ARG A 219 21.10 -1.11 -0.56
#